data_AF-A0A961CDZ2-F1
#
_entry.id   AF-A0A961CDZ2-F1
#
_cell.length_a   1.000
_cell.length_b   1.000
_cell.length_c   1.000
_cell.angle_alpha   90.00
_cell.angle_beta   90.00
_cell.angle_gamma   90.00
#
_symmetry.space_group_name_H-M   'P 1'
#
loop_
_entity.id
_entity.type
_entity.pdbx_description
1 polymer ?
#
loop_
_entity_poly.entity_id
_entity_poly.type
_entity_poly.pdbx_seq_one_letter_code
_entity_poly.pdbx_strand_id
1 'polypeptide(L)'
;RFAALVADPGQLSVGGKLVAGFRMMGLTPEQETHLPELDPDFADGAMQIIQSDRNLDWSLHKRAFWTNGASTLQELVTELSRWTLTPELLAQVTTPILVASAENDRASTDTDALFAGLPGPKTRMHFTAAEGADMHCEMLNRSLANRRFLDWIDDQVGV
;
A
#
# COMPACT_ATOMS: atom_id res chain seq x y z
N ARG A 1 -6.13 -11.19 21.95
CA ARG A 1 -6.72 -11.09 20.59
C ARG A 1 -7.14 -9.63 20.40
N PHE A 2 -6.87 -9.00 19.26
CA PHE A 2 -7.22 -7.58 19.06
C PHE A 2 -8.74 -7.42 18.97
N ALA A 3 -9.28 -6.34 19.55
CA ALA A 3 -10.70 -6.04 19.57
C ALA A 3 -11.18 -5.33 18.29
N ALA A 4 -10.33 -4.50 17.69
CA ALA A 4 -10.61 -3.76 16.46
C ALA A 4 -9.32 -3.54 15.66
N LEU A 5 -9.45 -3.39 14.33
CA LEU A 5 -8.37 -3.04 13.40
C LEU A 5 -8.83 -1.90 12.49
N VAL A 6 -7.91 -0.98 12.17
CA VAL A 6 -8.12 0.04 11.14
C VAL A 6 -7.03 -0.14 10.08
N ALA A 7 -7.43 -0.29 8.82
CA ALA A 7 -6.56 -0.27 7.67
C ALA A 7 -6.78 1.02 6.88
N ASP A 8 -5.80 1.93 6.89
CA ASP A 8 -5.84 3.25 6.27
C ASP A 8 -4.58 3.51 5.41
N PRO A 9 -4.68 3.52 4.07
CA PRO A 9 -5.78 2.93 3.31
C PRO A 9 -5.72 1.40 3.36
N GLY A 10 -6.81 0.73 2.96
CA GLY A 10 -6.79 -0.71 2.75
C GLY A 10 -5.86 -1.10 1.60
N GLN A 11 -4.78 -1.84 1.89
CA GLN A 11 -3.80 -2.30 0.90
C GLN A 11 -3.56 -3.81 0.96
N LEU A 12 -3.44 -4.45 -0.22
CA LEU A 12 -3.10 -5.87 -0.32
C LEU A 12 -1.59 -6.11 -0.44
N SER A 13 -0.86 -5.20 -1.08
CA SER A 13 0.58 -5.35 -1.29
C SER A 13 1.30 -4.02 -1.18
N VAL A 14 2.44 -4.02 -0.50
CA VAL A 14 3.36 -2.86 -0.50
C VAL A 14 4.14 -2.80 -1.83
N GLY A 15 4.62 -3.95 -2.31
CA GLY A 15 5.38 -4.07 -3.55
C GLY A 15 4.56 -3.80 -4.82
N GLY A 16 3.24 -4.03 -4.80
CA GLY A 16 2.37 -3.90 -5.98
C GLY A 16 2.47 -2.53 -6.69
N LYS A 17 2.64 -1.44 -5.95
CA LYS A 17 2.82 -0.09 -6.53
C LYS A 17 4.17 0.10 -7.21
N LEU A 18 5.23 -0.49 -6.67
CA LEU A 18 6.56 -0.45 -7.29
C LEU A 18 6.52 -1.17 -8.64
N VAL A 19 5.87 -2.34 -8.69
CA VAL A 19 5.67 -3.10 -9.93
C VAL A 19 4.86 -2.30 -10.96
N ALA A 20 3.79 -1.63 -10.54
CA ALA A 20 3.03 -0.76 -11.43
C ALA A 20 3.88 0.37 -12.02
N GLY A 21 4.78 0.98 -11.23
CA GLY A 21 5.74 1.97 -11.71
C GLY A 21 6.73 1.39 -12.72
N PHE A 22 7.22 0.17 -12.50
CA PHE A 22 8.13 -0.51 -13.41
C PHE A 22 7.49 -0.89 -14.74
N ARG A 23 6.20 -1.24 -14.77
CA ARG A 23 5.48 -1.41 -16.04
C ARG A 23 5.51 -0.14 -16.89
N MET A 24 5.40 1.03 -16.25
CA MET A 24 5.54 2.32 -16.96
C MET A 24 6.96 2.59 -17.45
N MET A 25 7.96 1.95 -16.85
CA MET A 25 9.38 1.99 -17.26
C MET A 25 9.75 0.89 -18.27
N GLY A 26 8.79 0.04 -18.69
CA GLY A 26 9.00 -0.98 -19.71
C GLY A 26 9.15 -2.42 -19.19
N LEU A 27 8.85 -2.69 -17.92
CA LEU A 27 8.79 -4.06 -17.40
C LEU A 27 7.72 -4.86 -18.16
N THR A 28 8.13 -5.97 -18.76
CA THR A 28 7.23 -6.84 -19.51
C THR A 28 6.46 -7.81 -18.59
N PRO A 29 5.30 -8.34 -19.01
CA PRO A 29 4.58 -9.35 -18.22
C PRO A 29 5.41 -10.61 -17.93
N GLU A 30 6.31 -11.00 -18.84
CA GLU A 30 7.19 -12.16 -18.65
C GLU A 30 8.27 -11.90 -17.59
N GLN A 31 8.83 -10.68 -17.55
CA GLN A 31 9.75 -10.29 -16.48
C GLN A 31 9.02 -10.17 -15.14
N GLU A 32 7.76 -9.72 -15.16
CA GLU A 32 6.95 -9.59 -13.95
C GLU A 32 6.74 -10.94 -13.23
N THR A 33 6.55 -12.03 -13.97
CA THR A 33 6.38 -13.37 -13.37
C THR A 33 7.62 -13.87 -12.65
N HIS A 34 8.77 -13.23 -12.82
CA HIS A 34 10.06 -13.60 -12.25
C HIS A 34 10.58 -12.58 -11.23
N LEU A 35 9.75 -11.74 -10.61
CA LEU A 35 10.19 -10.53 -9.89
C LEU A 35 11.07 -10.64 -8.61
N PRO A 36 11.48 -11.80 -8.07
CA PRO A 36 12.70 -11.78 -7.26
C PRO A 36 13.97 -11.70 -8.12
N GLU A 37 13.91 -12.13 -9.38
CA GLU A 37 14.97 -12.22 -10.38
C GLU A 37 14.72 -11.19 -11.48
N LEU A 38 14.93 -9.91 -11.15
CA LEU A 38 14.86 -8.84 -12.13
C LEU A 38 15.87 -9.08 -13.26
N ASP A 39 15.43 -8.89 -14.50
CA ASP A 39 16.32 -8.83 -15.65
C ASP A 39 17.37 -7.71 -15.45
N PRO A 40 18.68 -8.01 -15.58
CA PRO A 40 19.74 -7.02 -15.33
C PRO A 40 19.65 -5.77 -16.22
N ASP A 41 19.33 -5.94 -17.51
CA ASP A 41 19.23 -4.81 -18.45
C ASP A 41 18.07 -3.89 -18.07
N PHE A 42 16.92 -4.47 -17.69
CA PHE A 42 15.81 -3.70 -17.15
C PHE A 42 16.20 -3.00 -15.84
N ALA A 43 16.86 -3.69 -14.91
CA ALA A 43 17.26 -3.12 -13.62
C ALA A 43 18.19 -1.91 -13.80
N ASP A 44 19.19 -2.02 -14.68
CA ASP A 44 20.11 -0.93 -14.99
C ASP A 44 19.40 0.25 -15.66
N GLY A 45 18.53 -0.01 -16.64
CA GLY A 45 17.72 1.02 -17.29
C GLY A 45 16.78 1.74 -16.32
N ALA A 46 16.11 1.00 -15.45
CA ALA A 46 15.24 1.55 -14.41
C ALA A 46 16.04 2.42 -13.42
N MET A 47 17.23 1.98 -13.00
CA MET A 47 18.11 2.76 -12.12
C MET A 47 18.60 4.05 -12.77
N GLN A 48 18.91 4.05 -14.08
CA GLN A 48 19.25 5.27 -14.80
C GLN A 48 18.10 6.29 -14.79
N ILE A 49 16.87 5.84 -15.03
CA ILE A 49 15.67 6.70 -14.97
C ILE A 49 15.50 7.24 -13.55
N ILE A 50 15.55 6.37 -12.54
CA ILE A 50 15.40 6.74 -11.12
C ILE A 50 16.45 7.78 -10.70
N GLN A 51 17.71 7.57 -11.05
CA GLN A 51 18.80 8.47 -10.67
C GLN A 51 18.80 9.79 -11.44
N SER A 52 18.16 9.83 -12.62
CA SER A 52 18.03 11.06 -13.42
C SER A 52 16.99 12.05 -12.87
N ASP A 53 16.03 11.58 -12.08
CA ASP A 53 15.01 12.41 -11.42
C ASP A 53 15.31 12.55 -9.93
N ARG A 54 15.41 13.79 -9.43
CA ARG A 54 15.79 14.06 -8.04
C ARG A 54 14.80 13.52 -7.01
N ASN A 55 13.51 13.48 -7.34
CA ASN A 55 12.49 12.97 -6.43
C ASN A 55 12.52 11.44 -6.40
N LEU A 56 12.72 10.79 -7.55
CA LEU A 56 12.86 9.34 -7.62
C LEU A 56 14.17 8.87 -6.97
N ASP A 57 15.30 9.52 -7.25
CA ASP A 57 16.59 9.21 -6.63
C ASP A 57 16.52 9.27 -5.10
N TRP A 58 15.89 10.32 -4.56
CA TRP A 58 15.68 10.41 -3.11
C TRP A 58 14.73 9.33 -2.59
N SER A 59 13.56 9.19 -3.19
CA SER A 59 12.49 8.36 -2.62
C SER A 59 12.74 6.85 -2.78
N LEU A 60 13.27 6.41 -3.92
CA LEU A 60 13.52 5.00 -4.24
C LEU A 60 14.97 4.61 -3.96
N HIS A 61 15.93 5.20 -4.68
CA HIS A 61 17.34 4.77 -4.59
C HIS A 61 17.97 5.07 -3.24
N LYS A 62 17.78 6.26 -2.66
CA LYS A 62 18.39 6.59 -1.36
C LYS A 62 17.55 6.08 -0.21
N ARG A 63 16.31 6.56 -0.09
CA ARG A 63 15.45 6.28 1.06
C ARG A 63 14.96 4.83 1.07
N ALA A 64 14.34 4.34 0.00
CA ALA A 64 13.74 3.01 0.04
C ALA A 64 14.79 1.91 0.20
N PHE A 65 15.96 2.03 -0.44
CA PHE A 65 17.07 1.10 -0.23
C PHE A 65 17.51 1.11 1.23
N TRP A 66 17.76 2.30 1.78
CA TRP A 66 18.17 2.44 3.18
C TRP A 66 17.14 1.87 4.17
N THR A 67 15.86 2.20 4.02
CA THR A 67 14.83 1.77 4.98
C THR A 67 14.44 0.31 4.87
N ASN A 68 14.73 -0.35 3.74
CA ASN A 68 14.44 -1.76 3.51
C ASN A 68 15.71 -2.64 3.54
N GLY A 69 16.88 -2.06 3.84
CA GLY A 69 18.14 -2.81 3.90
C GLY A 69 18.60 -3.38 2.55
N ALA A 70 18.18 -2.77 1.44
CA ALA A 70 18.54 -3.18 0.10
C ALA A 70 19.72 -2.36 -0.46
N SER A 71 20.52 -2.98 -1.31
CA SER A 71 21.64 -2.37 -2.04
C SER A 71 21.42 -2.37 -3.55
N THR A 72 20.46 -3.15 -4.04
CA THR A 72 20.10 -3.26 -5.46
C THR A 72 18.59 -3.12 -5.66
N LEU A 73 18.17 -2.81 -6.89
CA LEU A 73 16.75 -2.75 -7.24
C LEU A 73 16.07 -4.10 -7.04
N GLN A 74 16.77 -5.19 -7.37
CA GLN A 74 16.32 -6.56 -7.17
C GLN A 74 16.09 -6.89 -5.68
N GLU A 75 17.02 -6.51 -4.80
CA GLU A 75 16.88 -6.69 -3.36
C GLU A 75 15.68 -5.91 -2.82
N LEU A 76 15.49 -4.66 -3.28
CA LEU A 76 14.33 -3.85 -2.88
C LEU A 76 13.01 -4.52 -3.30
N VAL A 77 12.92 -4.98 -4.54
CA VAL A 77 11.70 -5.63 -5.05
C VAL A 77 11.41 -6.92 -4.31
N THR A 78 12.44 -7.73 -4.07
CA THR A 78 12.33 -8.98 -3.32
C THR A 78 11.79 -8.69 -1.91
N GLU A 79 12.33 -7.68 -1.23
CA GLU A 79 11.88 -7.30 0.11
C GLU A 79 10.43 -6.81 0.11
N LEU A 80 10.10 -5.84 -0.74
CA LEU A 80 8.74 -5.26 -0.78
C LEU A 80 7.68 -6.28 -1.21
N SER A 81 8.05 -7.28 -2.00
CA SER A 81 7.14 -8.36 -2.43
C SER A 81 6.74 -9.29 -1.28
N ARG A 82 7.55 -9.39 -0.23
CA ARG A 82 7.22 -10.17 0.99
C ARG A 82 5.98 -9.62 1.70
N TRP A 83 5.74 -8.32 1.59
CA TRP A 83 4.64 -7.61 2.25
C TRP A 83 3.38 -7.63 1.40
N THR A 84 2.91 -8.85 1.11
CA THR A 84 1.69 -9.11 0.34
C THR A 84 0.76 -9.98 1.17
N LEU A 85 -0.48 -9.52 1.38
CA LEU A 85 -1.54 -10.30 1.99
C LEU A 85 -2.08 -11.30 0.97
N THR A 86 -1.67 -12.55 1.10
CA THR A 86 -2.23 -13.64 0.30
C THR A 86 -3.69 -13.90 0.70
N PRO A 87 -4.51 -14.53 -0.18
CA PRO A 87 -5.87 -14.92 0.18
C PRO A 87 -5.94 -15.76 1.46
N GLU A 88 -4.96 -16.65 1.69
CA GLU A 88 -4.88 -17.51 2.87
C GLU A 88 -4.57 -16.72 4.14
N LEU A 89 -3.75 -15.66 4.06
CA LEU A 89 -3.50 -14.75 5.19
C LEU A 89 -4.72 -13.87 5.46
N LEU A 90 -5.35 -13.34 4.40
CA LEU A 90 -6.53 -12.50 4.53
C LEU A 90 -7.70 -13.27 5.17
N ALA A 91 -7.86 -14.55 4.84
CA ALA A 91 -8.87 -15.44 5.43
C ALA A 91 -8.67 -15.68 6.95
N GLN A 92 -7.49 -15.40 7.51
CA GLN A 92 -7.22 -15.52 8.95
C GLN A 92 -7.62 -14.27 9.74
N VAL A 93 -7.95 -13.16 9.06
CA VAL A 93 -8.39 -11.93 9.70
C VAL A 93 -9.79 -12.12 10.27
N THR A 94 -9.87 -12.25 11.59
CA THR A 94 -11.11 -12.50 12.34
C THR A 94 -11.52 -11.35 13.26
N THR A 95 -10.63 -10.38 13.46
CA THR A 95 -10.92 -9.18 14.24
C THR A 95 -11.79 -8.22 13.41
N PRO A 96 -12.82 -7.58 13.99
CA PRO A 96 -13.55 -6.51 13.33
C PRO A 96 -12.61 -5.47 12.74
N ILE A 97 -12.80 -5.14 11.47
CA ILE A 97 -11.88 -4.27 10.73
C ILE A 97 -12.63 -3.15 10.00
N LEU A 98 -12.14 -1.93 10.18
CA LEU A 98 -12.48 -0.80 9.35
C LEU A 98 -11.45 -0.69 8.23
N VAL A 99 -11.93 -0.58 6.99
CA VAL A 99 -11.10 -0.36 5.81
C VAL A 99 -11.42 1.02 5.25
N ALA A 100 -10.45 1.92 5.35
CA ALA A 100 -10.55 3.29 4.88
C ALA A 100 -10.03 3.42 3.44
N SER A 101 -10.62 4.37 2.72
CA SER A 101 -10.17 4.83 1.41
C SER A 101 -10.46 6.31 1.26
N ALA A 102 -9.67 7.00 0.47
CA ALA A 102 -9.88 8.41 0.14
C ALA A 102 -9.96 8.60 -1.38
N GLU A 103 -10.89 9.44 -1.82
CA GLU A 103 -11.30 9.61 -3.23
C GLU A 103 -10.13 9.83 -4.21
N ASN A 104 -9.13 10.62 -3.80
CA ASN A 104 -7.97 10.97 -4.63
C ASN A 104 -6.66 10.34 -4.14
N ASP A 105 -6.74 9.36 -3.23
CA ASP A 105 -5.57 8.63 -2.77
C ASP A 105 -5.23 7.45 -3.68
N ARG A 106 -4.11 7.57 -4.40
CA ARG A 106 -3.54 6.49 -5.22
C ARG A 106 -3.17 5.26 -4.40
N ALA A 107 -3.05 5.38 -3.08
CA ALA A 107 -2.83 4.25 -2.20
C ALA A 107 -4.09 3.43 -1.88
N SER A 108 -5.28 3.94 -2.19
CA SER A 108 -6.56 3.27 -1.95
C SER A 108 -6.98 2.29 -3.07
N THR A 109 -6.16 2.06 -4.09
CA THR A 109 -6.52 1.23 -5.27
C THR A 109 -6.97 -0.19 -4.92
N ASP A 110 -6.40 -0.76 -3.85
CA ASP A 110 -6.65 -2.15 -3.46
C ASP A 110 -7.76 -2.28 -2.42
N THR A 111 -8.31 -1.16 -1.94
CA THR A 111 -9.24 -1.16 -0.80
C THR A 111 -10.48 -2.00 -1.06
N ASP A 112 -11.05 -1.93 -2.26
CA ASP A 112 -12.24 -2.71 -2.64
C ASP A 112 -11.95 -4.21 -2.65
N ALA A 113 -10.80 -4.60 -3.19
CA ALA A 113 -10.37 -5.99 -3.25
C ALA A 113 -10.08 -6.55 -1.85
N LEU A 114 -9.39 -5.78 -1.00
CA LEU A 114 -9.16 -6.14 0.40
C LEU A 114 -10.49 -6.28 1.14
N PHE A 115 -11.38 -5.29 1.03
CA PHE A 115 -12.67 -5.31 1.69
C PHE A 115 -13.50 -6.52 1.26
N ALA A 116 -13.53 -6.84 -0.03
CA ALA A 116 -14.25 -8.00 -0.55
C ALA A 116 -13.70 -9.33 0.03
N GLY A 117 -12.38 -9.48 0.10
CA GLY A 117 -11.73 -10.72 0.56
C GLY A 117 -11.77 -11.01 2.06
N LEU A 118 -12.09 -10.01 2.90
CA LEU A 118 -12.19 -10.20 4.35
C LEU A 118 -13.40 -11.10 4.74
N PRO A 119 -13.21 -12.14 5.58
CA PRO A 119 -14.26 -13.10 5.90
C PRO A 119 -15.16 -12.68 7.08
N GLY A 120 -14.71 -11.75 7.92
CA GLY A 120 -15.35 -11.39 9.19
C GLY A 120 -16.09 -10.05 9.18
N PRO A 121 -16.45 -9.53 10.38
CA PRO A 121 -17.08 -8.22 10.53
C PRO A 121 -16.18 -7.13 9.94
N LYS A 122 -16.74 -6.34 9.02
CA LYS A 122 -15.99 -5.32 8.28
C LYS A 122 -16.83 -4.08 8.03
N THR A 123 -16.19 -2.92 8.14
CA THR A 123 -16.80 -1.61 7.89
C THR A 123 -15.98 -0.89 6.83
N ARG A 124 -16.66 -0.34 5.82
CA ARG A 124 -16.01 0.50 4.81
C ARG A 124 -16.17 1.96 5.21
N MET A 125 -15.08 2.72 5.17
CA MET A 125 -15.08 4.16 5.37
C MET A 125 -14.47 4.84 4.16
N HIS A 126 -15.18 5.81 3.61
CA HIS A 126 -14.72 6.55 2.44
C HIS A 126 -14.65 8.04 2.77
N PHE A 127 -13.55 8.68 2.41
CA PHE A 127 -13.32 10.10 2.57
C PHE A 127 -13.30 10.80 1.22
N THR A 128 -13.97 11.95 1.16
CA THR A 128 -14.25 12.65 -0.10
C THR A 128 -13.62 14.03 -0.17
N ALA A 129 -13.54 14.58 -1.38
CA ALA A 129 -12.98 15.91 -1.60
C ALA A 129 -13.85 16.99 -0.95
N ALA A 130 -15.17 16.78 -0.93
CA ALA A 130 -16.13 17.67 -0.26
C ALA A 130 -15.91 17.76 1.26
N GLU A 131 -15.32 16.72 1.86
CA GLU A 131 -14.95 16.67 3.28
C GLU A 131 -13.54 17.24 3.54
N GLY A 132 -12.80 17.58 2.48
CA GLY A 132 -11.39 17.97 2.56
C GLY A 132 -10.47 16.85 3.03
N ALA A 133 -10.88 15.58 2.87
CA ALA A 133 -10.21 14.42 3.42
C ALA A 133 -9.84 13.38 2.34
N ASP A 134 -9.84 13.75 1.06
CA ASP A 134 -9.66 12.85 -0.09
C ASP A 134 -8.23 12.45 -0.42
N MET A 135 -7.24 13.12 0.17
CA MET A 135 -5.82 12.87 -0.12
C MET A 135 -5.24 11.75 0.75
N HIS A 136 -4.03 11.31 0.41
CA HIS A 136 -3.35 10.21 1.10
C HIS A 136 -3.37 10.36 2.64
N CYS A 137 -3.90 9.34 3.32
CA CYS A 137 -4.11 9.32 4.77
C CYS A 137 -4.87 10.56 5.27
N GLU A 138 -5.87 11.05 4.52
CA GLU A 138 -6.73 12.17 4.88
C GLU A 138 -5.96 13.41 5.40
N MET A 139 -4.73 13.62 4.93
CA MET A 139 -3.78 14.55 5.56
C MET A 139 -4.29 16.00 5.58
N LEU A 140 -5.20 16.35 4.67
CA LEU A 140 -5.80 17.68 4.58
C LEU A 140 -6.93 17.91 5.60
N ASN A 141 -7.49 16.85 6.19
CA ASN A 141 -8.48 16.95 7.26
C ASN A 141 -8.37 15.75 8.23
N ARG A 142 -7.18 15.58 8.80
CA ARG A 142 -6.89 14.45 9.70
C ARG A 142 -7.73 14.48 10.98
N SER A 143 -8.24 15.64 11.39
CA SER A 143 -9.17 15.75 12.52
C SER A 143 -10.50 15.05 12.26
N LEU A 144 -11.06 15.16 11.05
CA LEU A 144 -12.26 14.42 10.66
C LEU A 144 -12.00 12.90 10.65
N ALA A 145 -10.87 12.50 10.06
CA ALA A 145 -10.48 11.08 9.99
C ALA A 145 -10.31 10.48 11.38
N ASN A 146 -9.53 11.14 12.25
CA ASN A 146 -9.32 10.71 13.62
C ASN A 146 -10.64 10.57 14.38
N ARG A 147 -11.54 11.55 14.27
CA ARG A 147 -12.86 11.45 14.91
C ARG A 147 -13.61 10.21 14.45
N ARG A 148 -13.74 10.00 13.13
CA ARG A 148 -14.49 8.86 12.60
C ARG A 148 -13.87 7.51 12.95
N PHE A 149 -12.54 7.42 12.93
CA PHE A 149 -11.83 6.21 13.32
C PHE A 149 -11.99 5.91 14.81
N LEU A 150 -11.85 6.93 15.67
CA LEU A 150 -12.01 6.76 17.11
C LEU A 150 -13.46 6.47 17.49
N ASP A 151 -14.44 7.18 16.92
CA ASP A 151 -15.87 6.91 17.12
C ASP A 151 -16.19 5.44 16.75
N TRP A 152 -15.64 4.93 15.64
CA TRP A 152 -15.82 3.51 15.26
C TRP A 152 -15.10 2.54 16.20
N ILE A 153 -13.89 2.87 16.65
CA ILE A 153 -13.14 2.05 17.62
C ILE A 153 -13.93 1.95 18.92
N ASP A 154 -14.44 3.06 19.45
CA ASP A 154 -15.23 3.14 20.68
C ASP A 154 -16.46 2.23 20.59
N ASP A 155 -17.18 2.24 19.46
CA ASP A 155 -18.30 1.33 19.19
C ASP A 155 -17.88 -0.16 19.22
N GLN A 156 -16.67 -0.50 18.75
CA GLN A 156 -16.17 -1.88 18.76
C GLN A 156 -15.68 -2.33 20.15
N VAL A 157 -15.09 -1.42 20.92
CA VAL A 157 -14.49 -1.75 22.23
C VAL A 157 -15.45 -1.52 23.41
N GLY A 158 -16.57 -0.83 23.20
CA GLY A 158 -17.60 -0.57 24.19
C GLY A 158 -17.19 0.44 25.25
N VAL A 159 -16.51 1.52 24.84
CA VAL A 159 -16.01 2.60 25.71
C VAL A 159 -16.78 3.88 25.47
#